data_AF-A0A424PZP7-F1
#
_entry.id   AF-A0A424PZP7-F1
#
_cell.length_a   1.000
_cell.length_b   1.000
_cell.length_c   1.000
_cell.angle_alpha   90.00
_cell.angle_beta   90.00
_cell.angle_gamma   90.00
#
_symmetry.space_group_name_H-M   'P 1'
#
loop_
_entity.id
_entity.type
_entity.pdbx_description
1 polymer ?
#
loop_
_entity_poly.entity_id
_entity_poly.type
_entity_poly.pdbx_seq_one_letter_code
_entity_poly.pdbx_strand_id
1 'polypeptide(L)'
;MSSKRSSPAVALNTKPSFGFIICLPLLLSLVSPIVVTANAQDEPAGITPTDIWSDDYANEIFPWAPASDRDRQFKEYHTYETMKTLMMELEQDNPEIFEYHEGMLGGTNARGEEVTADTYEGWYYGHSSPWMKITGDVQGGEFNEFVGDNGNYADRHDVMIVGNHHAREWMSYTVAIMQLEVIAFSYDNIGYDNDGDGLIDEDPWGDANNDGILDDDGDCLSLASEYQDSNG
;
A
#
# COMPACT_ATOMS: atom_id res chain seq x y z
N MET A 1 -65.30 -77.51 26.65
CA MET A 1 -64.46 -77.76 25.46
C MET A 1 -64.06 -76.41 24.87
N SER A 2 -62.83 -75.95 25.12
CA SER A 2 -62.31 -74.67 24.63
C SER A 2 -61.40 -74.93 23.44
N SER A 3 -61.81 -74.55 22.23
CA SER A 3 -61.06 -74.73 21.00
C SER A 3 -60.08 -73.57 20.80
N LYS A 4 -58.78 -73.82 20.96
CA LYS A 4 -57.72 -72.90 20.53
C LYS A 4 -57.57 -73.04 19.00
N ARG A 5 -57.86 -71.97 18.25
CA ARG A 5 -57.43 -71.82 16.85
C ARG A 5 -56.10 -71.08 16.82
N SER A 6 -55.04 -71.74 16.36
CA SER A 6 -53.78 -71.08 15.97
C SER A 6 -53.91 -70.55 14.54
N SER A 7 -53.76 -69.24 14.35
CA SER A 7 -53.62 -68.64 13.02
C SER A 7 -52.20 -68.89 12.49
N PRO A 8 -52.01 -69.28 11.22
CA PRO A 8 -50.67 -69.38 10.66
C PRO A 8 -50.13 -67.97 10.36
N ALA A 9 -48.91 -67.69 10.79
CA ALA A 9 -48.18 -66.51 10.35
C ALA A 9 -47.82 -66.69 8.88
N VAL A 10 -48.42 -65.88 8.01
CA VAL A 10 -48.05 -65.81 6.58
C VAL A 10 -46.80 -64.94 6.47
N ALA A 11 -45.65 -65.57 6.21
CA ALA A 11 -44.45 -64.84 5.83
C ALA A 11 -44.65 -64.24 4.43
N LEU A 12 -44.80 -62.92 4.36
CA LEU A 12 -44.81 -62.17 3.10
C LEU A 12 -43.40 -62.21 2.51
N ASN A 13 -43.18 -63.16 1.61
CA ASN A 13 -41.95 -63.28 0.84
C ASN A 13 -42.05 -62.33 -0.38
N THR A 14 -41.96 -61.02 -0.14
CA THR A 14 -42.01 -60.00 -1.20
C THR A 14 -40.68 -59.97 -1.92
N LYS A 15 -40.50 -60.85 -2.90
CA LYS A 15 -39.44 -60.69 -3.90
C LYS A 15 -39.73 -59.41 -4.68
N PRO A 16 -38.81 -58.43 -4.74
CA PRO A 16 -39.02 -57.24 -5.55
C PRO A 16 -39.26 -57.68 -7.00
N SER A 17 -40.33 -57.15 -7.61
CA SER A 17 -40.63 -57.50 -9.00
C SER A 17 -39.51 -56.99 -9.91
N PHE A 18 -39.28 -57.67 -11.02
CA PHE A 18 -38.26 -57.27 -12.00
C PHE A 18 -38.44 -55.81 -12.46
N GLY A 19 -39.69 -55.34 -12.53
CA GLY A 19 -40.01 -53.95 -12.81
C GLY A 19 -39.55 -52.98 -11.71
N PHE A 20 -39.65 -53.36 -10.43
CA PHE A 20 -39.13 -52.55 -9.32
C PHE A 20 -37.59 -52.43 -9.36
N ILE A 21 -36.91 -53.52 -9.73
CA ILE A 21 -35.44 -53.56 -9.83
C ILE A 21 -34.92 -52.71 -11.00
N ILE A 22 -35.71 -52.54 -12.06
CA ILE A 22 -35.35 -51.69 -13.21
C ILE A 22 -35.77 -50.23 -12.99
N CYS A 23 -36.96 -50.00 -12.44
CA CYS A 23 -37.48 -48.64 -12.25
C CYS A 23 -36.74 -47.87 -11.15
N LEU A 24 -36.27 -48.53 -10.09
CA LEU A 24 -35.54 -47.88 -9.00
C LEU A 24 -34.22 -47.22 -9.46
N PRO A 25 -33.29 -47.91 -10.15
CA PRO A 25 -32.06 -47.28 -10.66
C PRO A 25 -32.36 -46.23 -11.73
N LEU A 26 -33.42 -46.40 -12.53
CA LEU A 26 -33.85 -45.41 -13.52
C LEU A 26 -34.37 -44.12 -12.85
N LEU A 27 -35.23 -44.25 -11.83
CA LEU A 27 -35.69 -43.13 -11.02
C LEU A 27 -34.54 -42.45 -10.29
N LEU A 28 -33.61 -43.22 -9.72
CA LEU A 28 -32.39 -42.69 -9.13
C LEU A 28 -31.56 -41.92 -10.16
N SER A 29 -31.40 -42.41 -11.39
CA SER A 29 -30.66 -41.72 -12.46
C SER A 29 -31.35 -40.46 -13.02
N LEU A 30 -32.67 -40.36 -12.91
CA LEU A 30 -33.44 -39.20 -13.40
C LEU A 30 -33.54 -38.10 -12.34
N VAL A 31 -33.52 -38.46 -11.06
CA VAL A 31 -33.64 -37.50 -9.95
C VAL A 31 -32.27 -37.04 -9.44
N SER A 32 -31.22 -37.85 -9.58
CA SER A 32 -29.85 -37.48 -9.15
C SER A 32 -29.29 -36.24 -9.87
N PRO A 33 -29.47 -36.01 -11.19
CA PRO A 33 -28.98 -34.80 -11.83
C PRO A 33 -29.66 -33.53 -11.29
N ILE A 34 -30.96 -33.62 -10.98
CA ILE A 34 -31.77 -32.49 -10.49
C ILE A 34 -31.33 -32.07 -9.08
N VAL A 35 -31.00 -33.03 -8.21
CA VAL A 35 -30.52 -32.76 -6.84
C VAL A 35 -29.09 -32.21 -6.84
N VAL A 36 -28.25 -32.64 -7.78
CA VAL A 36 -26.87 -32.12 -7.93
C VAL A 36 -26.88 -30.68 -8.45
N THR A 37 -27.75 -30.35 -9.41
CA THR A 37 -27.84 -28.97 -9.93
C THR A 37 -28.49 -27.98 -8.97
N ALA A 38 -29.36 -28.42 -8.06
CA ALA A 38 -29.99 -27.53 -7.08
C ALA A 38 -29.08 -27.17 -5.88
N ASN A 39 -28.04 -27.97 -5.63
CA ASN A 39 -27.03 -27.73 -4.59
C ASN A 39 -25.68 -27.26 -5.14
N ALA A 40 -25.53 -27.16 -6.47
CA ALA A 40 -24.52 -26.31 -7.06
C ALA A 40 -24.99 -24.85 -6.89
N GLN A 41 -24.95 -24.37 -5.64
CA GLN A 41 -24.81 -22.94 -5.44
C GLN A 41 -23.48 -22.61 -6.11
N ASP A 42 -23.49 -21.75 -7.12
CA ASP A 42 -22.26 -21.07 -7.52
C ASP A 42 -21.63 -20.55 -6.22
N GLU A 43 -20.37 -20.90 -5.97
CA GLU A 43 -19.61 -20.29 -4.87
C GLU A 43 -19.88 -18.77 -4.95
N PRO A 44 -20.22 -18.11 -3.83
CA PRO A 44 -20.42 -16.67 -3.87
C PRO A 44 -19.21 -16.08 -4.59
N ALA A 45 -19.46 -15.33 -5.66
CA ALA A 45 -18.40 -14.60 -6.33
C ALA A 45 -17.72 -13.79 -5.22
N GLY A 46 -16.46 -14.11 -4.91
CA GLY A 46 -15.73 -13.44 -3.86
C GLY A 46 -15.57 -11.96 -4.18
N ILE A 47 -15.13 -11.18 -3.21
CA ILE A 47 -14.93 -9.74 -3.38
C ILE A 47 -13.78 -9.54 -4.37
N THR A 48 -13.95 -8.64 -5.34
CA THR A 48 -12.87 -8.26 -6.25
C THR A 48 -12.12 -7.05 -5.69
N PRO A 49 -10.85 -6.84 -6.06
CA PRO A 49 -10.09 -5.64 -5.67
C PRO A 49 -10.87 -4.32 -5.84
N THR A 50 -11.62 -4.19 -6.95
CA THR A 50 -12.39 -2.97 -7.27
C THR A 50 -13.67 -2.79 -6.45
N ASP A 51 -14.03 -3.76 -5.61
CA ASP A 51 -15.15 -3.65 -4.68
C ASP A 51 -14.74 -3.08 -3.31
N ILE A 52 -13.42 -3.06 -3.01
CA ILE A 52 -12.83 -2.55 -1.76
C ILE A 52 -12.05 -1.28 -2.07
N TRP A 53 -10.98 -1.42 -2.86
CA TRP A 53 -10.06 -0.34 -3.14
C TRP A 53 -10.65 0.67 -4.12
N SER A 54 -10.42 1.93 -3.80
CA SER A 54 -10.75 3.07 -4.64
C SER A 54 -10.06 3.00 -6.00
N ASP A 55 -10.67 3.67 -6.99
CA ASP A 55 -10.07 3.82 -8.32
C ASP A 55 -8.73 4.54 -8.24
N ASP A 56 -8.55 5.48 -7.30
CA ASP A 56 -7.29 6.19 -7.10
C ASP A 56 -6.18 5.25 -6.61
N TYR A 57 -6.44 4.43 -5.58
CA TYR A 57 -5.49 3.43 -5.09
C TYR A 57 -5.12 2.43 -6.18
N ALA A 58 -6.11 1.86 -6.86
CA ALA A 58 -5.91 0.86 -7.91
C ALA A 58 -5.11 1.39 -9.12
N ASN A 59 -5.13 2.70 -9.37
CA ASN A 59 -4.38 3.34 -10.46
C ASN A 59 -3.11 4.06 -9.98
N GLU A 60 -2.67 3.83 -8.73
CA GLU A 60 -1.50 4.46 -8.12
C GLU A 60 -1.55 5.99 -8.23
N ILE A 61 -2.73 6.57 -7.95
CA ILE A 61 -2.96 8.01 -7.88
C ILE A 61 -2.84 8.42 -6.41
N PHE A 62 -1.77 9.15 -6.11
CA PHE A 62 -1.47 9.59 -4.76
C PHE A 62 -2.34 10.79 -4.33
N PRO A 63 -2.68 10.92 -3.04
CA PRO A 63 -3.68 11.88 -2.58
C PRO A 63 -3.22 13.36 -2.56
N TRP A 64 -1.92 13.63 -2.70
CA TRP A 64 -1.38 14.99 -2.66
C TRP A 64 -1.53 15.78 -3.98
N ALA A 65 -1.91 15.14 -5.08
CA ALA A 65 -2.06 15.80 -6.37
C ALA A 65 -3.17 15.15 -7.22
N PRO A 66 -3.80 15.86 -8.17
CA PRO A 66 -4.72 15.23 -9.11
C PRO A 66 -3.98 14.29 -10.08
N ALA A 67 -4.64 13.25 -10.59
CA ALA A 67 -4.07 12.29 -11.55
C ALA A 67 -3.47 12.93 -12.83
N SER A 68 -3.96 14.12 -13.22
CA SER A 68 -3.45 14.87 -14.36
C SER A 68 -2.06 15.50 -14.10
N ASP A 69 -1.68 15.68 -12.85
CA ASP A 69 -0.38 16.22 -12.45
C ASP A 69 0.67 15.10 -12.39
N ARG A 70 1.08 14.67 -13.58
CA ARG A 70 1.94 13.49 -13.75
C ARG A 70 3.31 13.64 -13.07
N ASP A 71 3.79 14.86 -12.90
CA ASP A 71 5.04 15.17 -12.22
C ASP A 71 4.91 14.88 -10.72
N ARG A 72 3.91 15.46 -10.04
CA ARG A 72 3.68 15.20 -8.62
C ARG A 72 3.14 13.79 -8.34
N GLN A 73 2.59 13.13 -9.34
CA GLN A 73 2.18 11.72 -9.30
C GLN A 73 3.33 10.72 -9.54
N PHE A 74 4.57 11.19 -9.65
CA PHE A 74 5.76 10.34 -9.87
C PHE A 74 5.67 9.47 -11.13
N LYS A 75 4.90 9.91 -12.13
CA LYS A 75 4.77 9.24 -13.44
C LYS A 75 5.70 9.85 -14.50
N GLU A 76 6.51 10.84 -14.15
CA GLU A 76 7.51 11.51 -14.99
C GLU A 76 8.79 11.84 -14.20
N TYR A 77 9.89 12.07 -14.91
CA TYR A 77 11.16 12.52 -14.32
C TYR A 77 11.22 14.04 -14.32
N HIS A 78 11.73 14.63 -13.23
CA HIS A 78 11.93 16.06 -13.14
C HIS A 78 13.23 16.51 -13.83
N THR A 79 13.19 17.71 -14.39
CA THR A 79 14.40 18.49 -14.68
C THR A 79 14.93 19.11 -13.39
N TYR A 80 16.14 19.67 -13.43
CA TYR A 80 16.67 20.46 -12.31
C TYR A 80 15.69 21.55 -11.88
N GLU A 81 15.17 22.32 -12.83
CA GLU A 81 14.28 23.46 -12.54
C GLU A 81 12.92 23.02 -11.99
N THR A 82 12.34 21.94 -12.53
CA THR A 82 11.05 21.46 -12.04
C THR A 82 11.16 20.80 -10.66
N MET A 83 12.27 20.09 -10.38
CA MET A 83 12.55 19.56 -9.04
C MET A 83 12.78 20.69 -8.02
N LYS A 84 13.59 21.69 -8.39
CA LYS A 84 13.80 22.88 -7.56
C LYS A 84 12.49 23.60 -7.24
N THR A 85 11.66 23.83 -8.26
CA THR A 85 10.38 24.52 -8.09
C THR A 85 9.48 23.75 -7.14
N LEU A 86 9.38 22.43 -7.30
CA LEU A 86 8.60 21.57 -6.41
C LEU A 86 9.09 21.64 -4.95
N MET A 87 10.40 21.63 -4.73
CA MET A 87 10.94 21.76 -3.37
C MET A 87 10.60 23.12 -2.74
N MET A 88 10.70 24.21 -3.50
CA MET A 88 10.30 25.54 -3.00
C MET A 88 8.81 25.63 -2.70
N GLU A 89 7.96 24.98 -3.50
CA GLU A 89 6.52 24.88 -3.23
C GLU A 89 6.26 24.09 -1.94
N LEU A 90 6.94 22.97 -1.73
CA LEU A 90 6.82 22.16 -0.51
C LEU A 90 7.23 22.93 0.75
N GLU A 91 8.32 23.70 0.70
CA GLU A 91 8.70 24.62 1.79
C GLU A 91 7.61 25.66 2.04
N GLN A 92 7.12 26.31 0.98
CA GLN A 92 6.12 27.36 1.10
C GLN A 92 4.82 26.84 1.73
N ASP A 93 4.42 25.63 1.37
CA ASP A 93 3.18 25.01 1.84
C ASP A 93 3.32 24.38 3.23
N ASN A 94 4.54 24.01 3.65
CA ASN A 94 4.82 23.35 4.94
C ASN A 94 6.04 23.99 5.68
N PRO A 95 6.00 25.30 5.96
CA PRO A 95 7.14 26.06 6.48
C PRO A 95 7.56 25.68 7.91
N GLU A 96 6.74 24.91 8.62
CA GLU A 96 7.02 24.40 9.96
C GLU A 96 7.90 23.15 9.96
N ILE A 97 7.96 22.42 8.84
CA ILE A 97 8.76 21.18 8.71
C ILE A 97 9.85 21.23 7.65
N PHE A 98 9.74 22.12 6.66
CA PHE A 98 10.67 22.20 5.54
C PHE A 98 11.38 23.57 5.46
N GLU A 99 12.67 23.53 5.10
CA GLU A 99 13.46 24.70 4.71
C GLU A 99 14.28 24.34 3.47
N TYR A 100 14.08 25.07 2.38
CA TYR A 100 14.73 24.80 1.11
C TYR A 100 16.07 25.52 1.03
N HIS A 101 17.07 24.81 0.50
CA HIS A 101 18.39 25.38 0.26
C HIS A 101 18.87 25.06 -1.15
N GLU A 102 19.55 26.03 -1.75
CA GLU A 102 20.25 25.87 -3.02
C GLU A 102 21.76 26.02 -2.78
N GLY A 103 22.44 24.88 -2.71
CA GLY A 103 23.86 24.81 -2.36
C GLY A 103 24.11 24.87 -0.84
N MET A 104 25.39 24.97 -0.48
CA MET A 104 25.86 25.15 0.89
C MET A 104 26.70 26.42 0.97
N LEU A 105 26.71 27.10 2.12
CA LEU A 105 27.50 28.33 2.28
C LEU A 105 29.01 28.08 2.18
N GLY A 106 29.48 26.95 2.73
CA GLY A 106 30.89 26.59 2.80
C GLY A 106 31.59 27.14 4.05
N GLY A 107 32.93 27.11 4.04
CA GLY A 107 33.77 27.44 5.19
C GLY A 107 34.84 26.37 5.44
N THR A 108 35.37 26.29 6.66
CA THR A 108 36.34 25.24 7.03
C THR A 108 35.62 23.93 7.35
N ASN A 109 35.81 22.90 6.53
CA ASN A 109 35.21 21.59 6.81
C ASN A 109 35.95 20.82 7.94
N ALA A 110 35.42 19.67 8.36
CA ALA A 110 36.00 18.85 9.42
C ALA A 110 37.43 18.32 9.13
N ARG A 111 37.91 18.41 7.88
CA ARG A 111 39.29 18.08 7.50
C ARG A 111 40.23 19.29 7.53
N GLY A 112 39.72 20.48 7.85
CA GLY A 112 40.49 21.72 7.83
C GLY A 112 40.64 22.33 6.43
N GLU A 113 39.82 21.92 5.47
CA GLU A 113 39.85 22.45 4.10
C GLU A 113 38.84 23.59 3.97
N GLU A 114 39.26 24.70 3.35
CA GLU A 114 38.36 25.79 2.96
C GLU A 114 37.58 25.40 1.71
N VAL A 115 36.25 25.46 1.81
CA VAL A 115 35.32 25.23 0.71
C VAL A 115 34.40 26.44 0.54
N THR A 116 33.90 26.64 -0.67
CA THR A 116 32.93 27.71 -1.01
C THR A 116 31.65 27.09 -1.56
N ALA A 117 30.61 27.89 -1.75
CA ALA A 117 29.39 27.46 -2.44
C ALA A 117 29.67 26.75 -3.78
N ASP A 118 30.57 27.31 -4.59
CA ASP A 118 31.01 26.74 -5.88
C ASP A 118 31.61 25.32 -5.76
N THR A 119 32.07 24.92 -4.58
CA THR A 119 32.64 23.57 -4.35
C THR A 119 31.57 22.48 -4.47
N TYR A 120 30.30 22.84 -4.32
CA TYR A 120 29.16 21.92 -4.28
C TYR A 120 28.26 22.02 -5.52
N GLU A 121 28.78 22.62 -6.59
CA GLU A 121 28.09 22.71 -7.87
C GLU A 121 28.28 21.45 -8.72
N GLY A 122 27.27 21.13 -9.54
CA GLY A 122 27.35 20.04 -10.50
C GLY A 122 28.38 20.32 -11.60
N TRP A 123 29.28 19.37 -11.88
CA TRP A 123 30.40 19.56 -12.82
C TRP A 123 29.97 20.08 -14.22
N TYR A 124 28.93 19.51 -14.82
CA TYR A 124 28.61 19.82 -16.22
C TYR A 124 27.84 21.14 -16.39
N TYR A 125 26.85 21.41 -15.53
CA TYR A 125 25.96 22.57 -15.65
C TYR A 125 26.30 23.71 -14.68
N GLY A 126 27.14 23.49 -13.66
CA GLY A 126 27.51 24.51 -12.67
C GLY A 126 26.33 24.93 -11.78
N HIS A 127 25.33 24.08 -11.61
CA HIS A 127 24.21 24.38 -10.74
C HIS A 127 24.56 24.01 -9.30
N SER A 128 24.21 24.88 -8.35
CA SER A 128 24.26 24.57 -6.93
C SER A 128 23.36 23.37 -6.62
N SER A 129 23.78 22.47 -5.74
CA SER A 129 22.98 21.29 -5.42
C SER A 129 21.81 21.67 -4.50
N PRO A 130 20.54 21.52 -4.92
CA PRO A 130 19.41 21.77 -4.06
C PRO A 130 19.27 20.67 -3.01
N TRP A 131 18.80 21.04 -1.82
CA TRP A 131 18.50 20.09 -0.75
C TRP A 131 17.43 20.68 0.20
N MET A 132 16.81 19.82 0.98
CA MET A 132 15.71 20.17 1.88
C MET A 132 16.11 19.82 3.32
N LYS A 133 16.02 20.77 4.25
CA LYS A 133 16.03 20.46 5.68
C LYS A 133 14.64 19.99 6.08
N ILE A 134 14.57 18.89 6.83
CA ILE A 134 13.32 18.28 7.29
C ILE A 134 13.41 18.10 8.80
N THR A 135 12.60 18.82 9.57
CA THR A 135 12.52 18.68 11.03
C THR A 135 11.32 19.45 11.55
N GLY A 136 10.63 18.95 12.58
CA GLY A 136 9.56 19.75 13.20
C GLY A 136 10.10 21.02 13.86
N ASP A 137 9.43 22.15 13.68
CA ASP A 137 9.94 23.47 14.11
C ASP A 137 11.29 23.81 13.43
N VAL A 138 11.31 23.73 12.10
CA VAL A 138 12.52 23.95 11.27
C VAL A 138 13.12 25.34 11.43
N GLN A 139 12.31 26.36 11.70
CA GLN A 139 12.77 27.74 11.91
C GLN A 139 13.37 27.98 13.31
N GLY A 140 13.31 26.98 14.20
CA GLY A 140 13.89 27.02 15.53
C GLY A 140 15.33 26.49 15.58
N GLY A 141 15.71 25.92 16.72
CA GLY A 141 17.02 25.29 16.91
C GLY A 141 18.22 26.24 16.80
N GLU A 142 19.40 25.66 16.61
CA GLU A 142 20.64 26.38 16.33
C GLU A 142 20.85 26.55 14.82
N PHE A 143 21.44 27.68 14.44
CA PHE A 143 21.84 27.94 13.06
C PHE A 143 23.24 27.36 12.77
N ASN A 144 23.39 26.66 11.64
CA ASN A 144 24.68 26.15 11.19
C ASN A 144 25.27 27.08 10.12
N GLU A 145 26.35 27.78 10.44
CA GLU A 145 26.98 28.74 9.50
C GLU A 145 27.64 28.08 8.29
N PHE A 146 28.07 26.81 8.38
CA PHE A 146 28.74 26.11 7.28
C PHE A 146 27.75 25.64 6.21
N VAL A 147 26.63 25.09 6.67
CA VAL A 147 25.56 24.55 5.80
C VAL A 147 24.59 25.66 5.40
N GLY A 148 24.26 26.54 6.34
CA GLY A 148 23.33 27.64 6.18
C GLY A 148 21.89 27.34 6.60
N ASP A 149 21.67 26.35 7.48
CA ASP A 149 20.33 25.88 7.89
C ASP A 149 19.96 26.17 9.34
N ASN A 150 18.66 26.19 9.59
CA ASN A 150 18.08 26.25 10.93
C ASN A 150 17.61 24.85 11.38
N GLY A 151 16.95 24.77 12.54
CA GLY A 151 16.30 23.54 12.98
C GLY A 151 17.27 22.46 13.46
N ASN A 152 18.49 22.85 13.88
CA ASN A 152 19.45 21.92 14.48
C ASN A 152 19.22 21.81 15.99
N TYR A 153 18.88 20.62 16.46
CA TYR A 153 18.55 20.35 17.87
C TYR A 153 19.49 19.30 18.44
N ALA A 154 20.04 19.54 19.63
CA ALA A 154 21.04 18.65 20.24
C ALA A 154 20.51 17.24 20.57
N ASP A 155 19.21 17.09 20.73
CA ASP A 155 18.51 15.83 21.00
C ASP A 155 17.99 15.13 19.74
N ARG A 156 18.21 15.69 18.55
CA ARG A 156 17.80 15.12 17.27
C ARG A 156 19.04 14.80 16.44
N HIS A 157 19.08 13.58 15.90
CA HIS A 157 20.17 13.17 15.03
C HIS A 157 19.81 13.47 13.57
N ASP A 158 20.70 14.17 12.87
CA ASP A 158 20.56 14.38 11.43
C ASP A 158 20.90 13.10 10.66
N VAL A 159 20.11 12.81 9.63
CA VAL A 159 20.37 11.77 8.64
C VAL A 159 20.40 12.43 7.27
N MET A 160 21.45 12.17 6.50
CA MET A 160 21.57 12.69 5.14
C MET A 160 21.15 11.60 4.13
N ILE A 161 20.15 11.92 3.32
CA ILE A 161 19.72 11.12 2.18
C ILE A 161 20.12 11.88 0.92
N VAL A 162 20.88 11.23 0.04
CA VAL A 162 21.36 11.84 -1.21
C VAL A 162 20.92 10.99 -2.39
N GLY A 163 20.28 11.64 -3.36
CA GLY A 163 19.93 11.05 -4.66
C GLY A 163 20.89 11.47 -5.76
N ASN A 164 20.96 10.66 -6.81
CA ASN A 164 21.60 10.94 -8.10
C ASN A 164 23.09 11.32 -8.03
N HIS A 165 23.83 10.75 -7.07
CA HIS A 165 25.30 10.83 -7.04
C HIS A 165 25.93 10.41 -8.37
N HIS A 166 25.34 9.42 -9.05
CA HIS A 166 25.58 9.16 -10.46
C HIS A 166 24.42 9.66 -11.30
N ALA A 167 24.69 10.59 -12.21
CA ALA A 167 23.70 11.29 -13.03
C ALA A 167 22.77 10.42 -13.91
N ARG A 168 22.97 9.10 -13.96
CA ARG A 168 22.13 8.14 -14.71
C ARG A 168 21.16 7.35 -13.81
N GLU A 169 21.29 7.46 -12.49
CA GLU A 169 20.50 6.71 -11.51
C GLU A 169 19.23 7.51 -11.17
N TRP A 170 18.43 7.84 -12.18
CA TRP A 170 17.36 8.83 -12.05
C TRP A 170 16.32 8.49 -10.99
N MET A 171 16.11 7.19 -10.73
CA MET A 171 15.19 6.78 -9.67
C MET A 171 15.63 7.25 -8.26
N SER A 172 16.93 7.40 -8.03
CA SER A 172 17.44 7.73 -6.70
C SER A 172 17.11 9.15 -6.24
N TYR A 173 16.92 10.12 -7.15
CA TYR A 173 16.41 11.44 -6.75
C TYR A 173 14.88 11.46 -6.76
N THR A 174 14.23 10.78 -7.71
CA THR A 174 12.76 10.73 -7.76
C THR A 174 12.16 10.13 -6.49
N VAL A 175 12.76 9.08 -5.93
CA VAL A 175 12.33 8.50 -4.65
C VAL A 175 12.53 9.48 -3.49
N ALA A 176 13.61 10.28 -3.49
CA ALA A 176 13.81 11.29 -2.46
C ALA A 176 12.75 12.41 -2.53
N ILE A 177 12.36 12.83 -3.74
CA ILE A 177 11.26 13.79 -3.94
C ILE A 177 9.91 13.18 -3.53
N MET A 178 9.66 11.90 -3.84
CA MET A 178 8.48 11.17 -3.35
C MET A 178 8.40 11.14 -1.84
N GLN A 179 9.53 10.94 -1.18
CA GLN A 179 9.57 10.97 0.28
C GLN A 179 9.19 12.34 0.85
N LEU A 180 9.52 13.45 0.17
CA LEU A 180 9.11 14.79 0.61
C LEU A 180 7.59 14.98 0.53
N GLU A 181 6.96 14.56 -0.57
CA GLU A 181 5.49 14.62 -0.72
C GLU A 181 4.78 13.74 0.31
N VAL A 182 5.27 12.53 0.54
CA VAL A 182 4.73 11.63 1.56
C VAL A 182 4.84 12.26 2.95
N ILE A 183 5.98 12.88 3.28
CA ILE A 183 6.15 13.57 4.57
C ILE A 183 5.19 14.75 4.66
N ALA A 184 5.10 15.60 3.63
CA ALA A 184 4.20 16.75 3.60
C ALA A 184 2.75 16.33 3.82
N PHE A 185 2.31 15.30 3.09
CA PHE A 185 0.95 14.80 3.14
C PHE A 185 0.63 14.11 4.47
N SER A 186 1.58 13.35 5.03
CA SER A 186 1.35 12.51 6.21
C SER A 186 1.62 13.24 7.53
N TYR A 187 2.30 14.40 7.51
CA TYR A 187 2.54 15.19 8.70
C TYR A 187 1.21 15.60 9.33
N ASP A 188 0.96 15.17 10.56
CA ASP A 188 -0.33 15.26 11.27
C ASP A 188 -1.53 14.55 10.59
N ASN A 189 -1.28 13.65 9.63
CA ASN A 189 -2.30 12.98 8.82
C ASN A 189 -1.99 11.49 8.52
N ILE A 190 -1.33 10.79 9.46
CA ILE A 190 -0.90 9.39 9.26
C ILE A 190 -2.04 8.36 9.33
N GLY A 191 -3.17 8.71 9.94
CA GLY A 191 -4.35 7.84 10.03
C GLY A 191 -5.42 8.31 9.06
N TYR A 192 -5.19 8.11 7.77
CA TYR A 192 -6.16 8.38 6.71
C TYR A 192 -6.50 7.08 5.98
N ASP A 193 -7.70 7.05 5.40
CA ASP A 193 -8.19 6.01 4.48
C ASP A 193 -7.34 6.04 3.20
N ASN A 194 -6.34 5.16 3.13
CA ASN A 194 -5.32 5.18 2.09
C ASN A 194 -5.67 4.33 0.87
N ASP A 195 -6.54 3.34 1.05
CA ASP A 195 -7.01 2.48 -0.02
C ASP A 195 -8.43 2.83 -0.49
N GLY A 196 -9.17 3.61 0.31
CA GLY A 196 -10.44 4.23 -0.05
C GLY A 196 -11.66 3.34 0.19
N ASP A 197 -11.54 2.34 1.07
CA ASP A 197 -12.64 1.44 1.47
C ASP A 197 -13.67 2.13 2.41
N GLY A 198 -13.31 3.31 2.94
CA GLY A 198 -14.13 4.14 3.83
C GLY A 198 -13.82 3.97 5.32
N LEU A 199 -12.80 3.20 5.66
CA LEU A 199 -12.29 2.96 7.01
C LEU A 199 -10.92 3.63 7.19
N ILE A 200 -10.38 3.56 8.40
CA ILE A 200 -9.07 4.15 8.75
C ILE A 200 -8.31 3.12 9.60
N ASP A 201 -8.48 1.85 9.26
CA ASP A 201 -7.94 0.69 9.97
C ASP A 201 -6.73 0.05 9.29
N GLU A 202 -6.15 0.75 8.32
CA GLU A 202 -4.91 0.44 7.60
C GLU A 202 -3.87 -0.38 8.36
N ASP A 203 -3.36 -1.40 7.67
CA ASP A 203 -2.29 -2.26 8.15
C ASP A 203 -1.11 -1.47 8.79
N PRO A 204 -0.77 -1.78 10.04
CA PRO A 204 0.46 -1.30 10.65
C PRO A 204 1.69 -1.98 10.03
N TRP A 205 2.88 -1.56 10.46
CA TRP A 205 4.11 -2.19 9.99
C TRP A 205 4.26 -3.63 10.53
N GLY A 206 3.87 -4.60 9.70
CA GLY A 206 3.96 -6.04 9.99
C GLY A 206 2.76 -6.57 10.77
N ASP A 207 2.79 -7.86 11.14
CA ASP A 207 1.75 -8.56 11.91
C ASP A 207 1.61 -7.98 13.33
N ALA A 208 0.73 -6.99 13.52
CA ALA A 208 0.57 -6.29 14.78
C ALA A 208 -0.28 -7.06 15.78
N ASN A 209 -1.20 -7.90 15.31
CA ASN A 209 -2.02 -8.73 16.19
C ASN A 209 -1.33 -10.06 16.59
N ASN A 210 -0.22 -10.38 15.93
CA ASN A 210 0.66 -11.53 16.13
C ASN A 210 -0.01 -12.89 15.80
N ASP A 211 -0.92 -12.94 14.82
CA ASP A 211 -1.60 -14.15 14.35
C ASP A 211 -0.87 -14.89 13.20
N GLY A 212 0.21 -14.29 12.69
CA GLY A 212 1.03 -14.81 11.60
C GLY A 212 0.56 -14.42 10.20
N ILE A 213 -0.43 -13.53 10.08
CA ILE A 213 -0.94 -12.94 8.85
C ILE A 213 -0.58 -11.46 8.84
N LEU A 214 -0.34 -10.89 7.64
CA LEU A 214 0.08 -9.48 7.49
C LEU A 214 -1.06 -8.54 7.11
N ASP A 215 -2.29 -9.05 7.10
CA ASP A 215 -3.55 -8.37 6.75
C ASP A 215 -4.33 -8.18 8.05
N ASP A 216 -3.97 -7.16 8.80
CA ASP A 216 -4.55 -6.79 10.09
C ASP A 216 -5.88 -6.04 9.92
N ASP A 217 -6.07 -5.30 8.81
CA ASP A 217 -7.34 -4.65 8.44
C ASP A 217 -8.36 -5.63 7.81
N GLY A 218 -7.86 -6.69 7.15
CA GLY A 218 -8.68 -7.81 6.68
C GLY A 218 -9.13 -7.70 5.22
N ASP A 219 -8.66 -6.67 4.51
CA ASP A 219 -9.12 -6.38 3.17
C ASP A 219 -8.59 -7.37 2.14
N CYS A 220 -7.33 -7.80 2.28
CA CYS A 220 -6.76 -8.82 1.40
C CYS A 220 -7.46 -10.17 1.60
N LEU A 221 -7.66 -10.60 2.85
CA LEU A 221 -8.32 -11.86 3.20
C LEU A 221 -9.79 -11.91 2.78
N SER A 222 -10.43 -10.75 2.61
CA SER A 222 -11.83 -10.66 2.17
C SER A 222 -12.00 -10.93 0.66
N LEU A 223 -10.92 -10.82 -0.12
CA LEU A 223 -10.93 -11.03 -1.57
C LEU A 223 -11.21 -12.48 -1.96
N ALA A 224 -11.69 -12.68 -3.19
CA ALA A 224 -11.74 -14.01 -3.78
C ALA A 224 -10.34 -14.63 -3.85
N SER A 225 -10.23 -15.95 -3.65
CA SER A 225 -8.95 -16.67 -3.59
C SER A 225 -8.04 -16.50 -4.81
N GLU A 226 -8.61 -16.16 -5.97
CA GLU A 226 -7.88 -15.86 -7.20
C GLU A 226 -7.27 -14.44 -7.26
N TYR A 227 -7.70 -13.54 -6.37
CA TYR A 227 -7.21 -12.17 -6.23
C TYR A 227 -6.30 -11.97 -5.00
N GLN A 228 -6.34 -12.90 -4.05
CA GLN A 228 -5.40 -12.96 -2.93
C GLN A 228 -3.97 -13.18 -3.43
N ASP A 229 -3.02 -12.46 -2.85
CA ASP A 229 -1.59 -12.64 -3.15
C ASP A 229 -0.96 -13.71 -2.22
N SER A 230 0.36 -13.69 -2.05
CA SER A 230 1.04 -14.72 -1.25
C SER A 230 0.87 -14.57 0.27
N ASN A 231 0.30 -13.47 0.74
CA ASN A 231 0.20 -13.11 2.16
C ASN A 231 -1.20 -13.36 2.75
N GLY A 232 -2.17 -13.74 1.91
CA GLY A 232 -3.55 -13.99 2.33
C GLY A 232 -4.40 -12.81 1.94
#